data_AF-D4F584-F1
#
_entry.id   AF-D4F584-F1
#
_cell.length_a   1.000
_cell.length_b   1.000
_cell.length_c   1.000
_cell.angle_alpha   90.00
_cell.angle_beta   90.00
_cell.angle_gamma   90.00
#
_symmetry.space_group_name_H-M   'P 1'
#
loop_
_entity.id
_entity.type
_entity.pdbx_description
1 polymer ?
#
loop_
_entity_poly.entity_id
_entity_poly.type
_entity_poly.pdbx_seq_one_letter_code
_entity_poly.pdbx_strand_id
1 'polypeptide(L)'
;MPRNSESRAISYVLKAIKLLYPSVMWVQSFADERYRWFGIVYQASNFDYIGYHYLIFWELDGEWYHEIARNAISLGGKHGEYLRANIGRATAHRFK
;
A
#
# COMPACT_ATOMS: atom_id res chain seq x y z
N MET A 1 -18.33 8.40 7.48
CA MET A 1 -17.88 7.27 8.32
C MET A 1 -17.83 7.71 9.78
N PRO A 2 -17.99 6.80 10.76
CA PRO A 2 -17.80 7.12 12.16
C PRO A 2 -16.39 7.68 12.41
N ARG A 3 -16.24 8.58 13.38
CA ARG A 3 -14.93 9.14 13.75
C ARG A 3 -13.95 8.01 14.13
N ASN A 4 -12.73 8.07 13.61
CA ASN A 4 -11.64 7.10 13.84
C ASN A 4 -11.97 5.65 13.42
N SER A 5 -12.79 5.48 12.38
CA SER A 5 -13.17 4.15 11.87
C SER A 5 -11.97 3.28 11.52
N GLU A 6 -10.95 3.84 10.88
CA GLU A 6 -9.78 3.12 10.39
C GLU A 6 -8.91 2.63 11.56
N SER A 7 -8.59 3.51 12.53
CA SER A 7 -7.83 3.12 13.72
C SER A 7 -8.58 2.09 14.59
N ARG A 8 -9.91 2.17 14.64
CA ARG A 8 -10.74 1.14 15.32
C ARG A 8 -10.66 -0.20 14.60
N ALA A 9 -10.74 -0.20 13.27
CA ALA A 9 -10.59 -1.42 12.47
C ALA A 9 -9.22 -2.07 12.71
N ILE A 10 -8.14 -1.28 12.67
CA ILE A 10 -6.78 -1.74 13.00
C ILE A 10 -6.74 -2.35 14.41
N SER A 11 -7.33 -1.69 15.42
CA SER A 11 -7.38 -2.20 16.79
C SER A 11 -8.07 -3.57 16.90
N TYR A 12 -9.19 -3.78 16.21
CA TYR A 12 -9.88 -5.07 16.22
C TYR A 12 -9.05 -6.16 15.54
N VAL A 13 -8.41 -5.86 14.42
CA VAL A 13 -7.53 -6.81 13.72
C VAL A 13 -6.35 -7.21 14.62
N LEU A 14 -5.66 -6.25 15.24
CA LEU A 14 -4.52 -6.56 16.13
C LEU A 14 -4.94 -7.40 17.35
N LYS A 15 -6.13 -7.14 17.92
CA LYS A 15 -6.68 -7.96 19.01
C LYS A 15 -6.98 -9.39 18.55
N ALA A 16 -7.56 -9.54 17.35
CA ALA A 16 -7.85 -10.85 16.78
C ALA A 16 -6.55 -11.63 16.50
N ILE A 17 -5.52 -10.99 15.94
CA ILE A 17 -4.22 -11.62 15.71
C ILE A 17 -3.62 -12.09 17.04
N LYS A 18 -3.61 -11.25 18.07
CA LYS A 18 -3.07 -11.62 19.38
C LYS A 18 -3.81 -12.79 20.03
N LEU A 19 -5.12 -12.89 19.84
CA LEU A 19 -5.94 -13.96 20.39
C LEU A 19 -5.76 -15.28 19.63
N LEU A 20 -5.80 -15.21 18.30
CA LEU A 20 -5.82 -16.39 17.43
C LEU A 20 -4.41 -16.92 17.11
N TYR A 21 -3.41 -16.06 17.12
CA TYR A 21 -2.04 -16.36 16.72
C TYR A 21 -1.03 -15.83 17.75
N PRO A 22 -0.97 -16.42 18.96
CA PRO A 22 -0.11 -15.92 20.04
C PRO A 22 1.40 -16.01 19.75
N SER A 23 1.81 -16.77 18.74
CA SER A 23 3.21 -16.85 18.28
C SER A 23 3.63 -15.67 17.39
N VAL A 24 2.69 -14.85 16.91
CA VAL A 24 2.99 -13.67 16.10
C VAL A 24 3.55 -12.57 17.00
N MET A 25 4.80 -12.22 16.77
CA MET A 25 5.54 -11.25 17.59
C MET A 25 5.48 -9.82 17.04
N TRP A 26 5.32 -9.64 15.74
CA TRP A 26 5.29 -8.33 15.07
C TRP A 26 4.32 -8.33 13.90
N VAL A 27 3.73 -7.17 13.65
CA VAL A 27 2.89 -6.89 12.48
C VAL A 27 3.51 -5.73 11.72
N GLN A 28 3.83 -5.94 10.45
CA GLN A 28 4.34 -4.91 9.56
C GLN A 28 3.24 -4.47 8.60
N SER A 29 3.14 -3.17 8.36
CA SER A 29 2.25 -2.60 7.36
C SER A 29 3.00 -1.60 6.48
N PHE A 30 2.46 -1.33 5.29
CA PHE A 30 3.04 -0.42 4.31
C PHE A 30 1.98 0.60 3.90
N ALA A 31 2.39 1.86 3.79
CA ALA A 31 1.56 2.96 3.32
C ALA A 31 2.34 3.72 2.25
N ASP A 32 1.65 4.23 1.24
CA ASP A 32 2.23 5.08 0.20
C ASP A 32 1.66 6.50 0.25
N GLU A 33 2.42 7.48 -0.24
CA GLU A 33 2.02 8.90 -0.22
C GLU A 33 0.88 9.28 -1.19
N ARG A 34 0.35 8.36 -2.01
CA ARG A 34 -0.66 8.71 -3.03
C ARG A 34 -1.92 9.30 -2.41
N TYR A 35 -2.24 8.90 -1.20
CA TYR A 35 -3.38 9.42 -0.45
C TYR A 35 -3.07 10.61 0.45
N ARG A 36 -1.95 11.32 0.25
CA ARG A 36 -1.55 12.58 0.94
C ARG A 36 -1.28 12.50 2.44
N TRP A 37 -1.50 11.36 3.08
CA TRP A 37 -1.34 11.18 4.51
C TRP A 37 -0.40 9.99 4.76
N PHE A 38 0.90 10.27 4.85
CA PHE A 38 2.04 9.35 4.99
C PHE A 38 1.87 8.32 6.14
N GLY A 39 1.00 7.34 5.93
CA GLY A 39 0.65 6.35 6.93
C GLY A 39 0.13 6.91 8.26
N ILE A 40 -0.46 8.12 8.29
CA ILE A 40 -0.87 8.79 9.54
C ILE A 40 -1.80 7.93 10.40
N VAL A 41 -2.64 7.12 9.77
CA VAL A 41 -3.54 6.19 10.47
C VAL A 41 -2.78 5.14 11.26
N TYR A 42 -1.64 4.67 10.76
CA TYR A 42 -0.79 3.69 11.44
C TYR A 42 -0.06 4.33 12.60
N GLN A 43 0.47 5.55 12.41
CA GLN A 43 1.09 6.32 13.48
C GLN A 43 0.09 6.60 14.61
N ALA A 44 -1.16 6.94 14.27
CA ALA A 44 -2.24 7.12 15.22
C ALA A 44 -2.72 5.80 15.88
N SER A 45 -2.31 4.65 15.36
CA SER A 45 -2.68 3.31 15.86
C SER A 45 -1.52 2.59 16.56
N ASN A 46 -0.52 3.32 17.05
CA ASN A 46 0.65 2.81 17.77
C ASN A 46 1.57 1.89 16.94
N PHE A 47 1.68 2.11 15.63
CA PHE A 47 2.74 1.51 14.83
C PHE A 47 4.00 2.35 14.91
N ASP A 48 5.15 1.70 15.11
CA ASP A 48 6.45 2.35 15.00
C ASP A 48 6.77 2.63 13.53
N TYR A 49 7.19 3.86 13.24
CA TYR A 49 7.66 4.23 11.90
C TYR A 49 9.12 3.79 11.72
N ILE A 50 9.33 2.79 10.86
CA ILE A 50 10.64 2.15 10.66
C ILE A 50 11.40 2.64 9.41
N GLY A 51 10.86 3.61 8.66
CA GLY A 51 11.49 4.20 7.48
C GLY A 51 10.62 4.12 6.23
N TYR A 52 11.22 4.47 5.08
CA TYR A 52 10.56 4.47 3.77
C TYR A 52 11.55 4.12 2.65
N HIS A 53 11.00 3.80 1.48
CA HIS A 53 11.77 3.65 0.25
C HIS A 53 10.98 4.31 -0.87
N TYR A 54 11.70 4.81 -1.88
CA TYR A 54 11.01 5.42 -3.01
C TYR A 54 10.44 4.34 -3.92
N LEU A 55 9.18 4.52 -4.30
CA LEU A 55 8.46 3.67 -5.24
C LEU A 55 8.04 4.48 -6.46
N ILE A 56 8.02 3.80 -7.60
CA ILE A 56 7.47 4.35 -8.84
C ILE A 56 6.04 3.84 -8.98
N PHE A 57 5.14 4.77 -9.29
CA PHE A 57 3.80 4.47 -9.74
C PHE A 57 3.61 5.05 -11.13
N TRP A 58 2.93 4.31 -11.99
CA TRP A 58 2.59 4.72 -13.33
C TRP A 58 1.15 5.20 -13.36
N GLU A 59 0.92 6.36 -13.96
CA GLU A 59 -0.40 6.84 -14.32
C GLU A 59 -0.60 6.61 -15.83
N LEU A 60 -1.68 5.93 -16.20
CA LEU A 60 -2.06 5.68 -17.59
C LEU A 60 -3.58 5.76 -17.71
N ASP A 61 -4.07 6.71 -18.52
CA ASP A 61 -5.50 6.93 -18.78
C ASP A 61 -6.36 7.08 -17.50
N GLY A 62 -5.80 7.70 -16.47
CA GLY A 62 -6.46 7.92 -15.17
C GLY A 62 -6.35 6.74 -14.19
N GLU A 63 -5.73 5.63 -14.60
CA GLU A 63 -5.48 4.46 -13.77
C GLU A 63 -4.06 4.48 -13.18
N TRP A 64 -3.91 3.97 -11.96
CA TRP A 64 -2.65 3.94 -11.22
C TRP A 64 -2.10 2.53 -11.06
N TYR A 65 -0.83 2.35 -11.45
CA TYR A 65 -0.15 1.07 -11.41
C TYR A 65 1.10 1.14 -10.54
N HIS A 66 1.29 0.18 -9.64
CA HIS A 66 2.56 0.01 -8.94
C HIS A 66 3.64 -0.50 -9.91
N GLU A 67 4.92 -0.13 -9.72
CA GLU A 67 6.07 -0.59 -10.55
C GLU A 67 6.10 -2.12 -10.73
N ILE A 68 5.62 -2.88 -9.74
CA ILE A 68 5.55 -4.34 -9.81
C ILE A 68 4.66 -4.83 -10.98
N ALA A 69 3.62 -4.09 -11.36
CA ALA A 69 2.77 -4.43 -12.49
C ALA A 69 3.52 -4.37 -13.83
N ARG A 70 4.58 -3.55 -13.89
CA ARG A 70 5.48 -3.46 -15.04
C ARG A 70 6.49 -4.61 -15.06
N ASN A 71 7.11 -4.91 -13.92
CA ASN A 71 8.29 -5.79 -13.86
C ASN A 71 7.95 -7.26 -13.56
N ALA A 72 6.89 -7.53 -12.78
CA ALA A 72 6.49 -8.89 -12.43
C ALA A 72 5.48 -9.44 -13.43
N ILE A 73 5.96 -9.83 -14.62
CA ILE A 73 5.14 -10.26 -15.76
C ILE A 73 4.17 -11.40 -15.37
N SER A 74 4.60 -12.36 -14.54
CA SER A 74 3.78 -13.48 -14.08
C SER A 74 2.76 -13.12 -13.00
N LEU A 75 2.91 -11.98 -12.32
CA LEU A 75 2.06 -11.56 -11.19
C LEU A 75 1.14 -10.38 -11.53
N GLY A 76 1.42 -9.63 -12.60
CA GLY A 76 0.71 -8.40 -12.94
C GLY A 76 -0.71 -8.58 -13.49
N GLY A 77 -1.08 -9.79 -13.91
CA GLY A 77 -2.39 -10.09 -14.52
C GLY A 77 -2.75 -9.18 -15.69
N LYS A 78 -4.04 -9.16 -16.05
CA LYS A 78 -4.56 -8.33 -17.17
C LYS A 78 -4.32 -6.83 -16.97
N HIS A 79 -4.32 -6.36 -15.73
CA HIS A 79 -4.09 -4.96 -15.42
C HIS A 79 -2.63 -4.55 -15.73
N GLY A 80 -1.65 -5.36 -15.33
CA GLY A 80 -0.24 -5.12 -15.68
C GLY A 80 0.04 -5.29 -17.18
N GLU A 81 -0.67 -6.17 -17.88
CA GLU A 81 -0.54 -6.31 -19.35
C GLU A 81 -0.88 -5.02 -20.07
N TYR A 82 -1.98 -4.36 -19.68
CA TYR A 82 -2.39 -3.09 -20.26
C TYR A 82 -1.33 -2.00 -20.10
N LEU A 83 -0.77 -1.86 -18.89
CA LEU A 83 0.34 -0.94 -18.63
C LEU A 83 1.53 -1.25 -19.53
N ARG A 84 1.97 -2.51 -19.60
CA ARG A 84 3.15 -2.91 -20.38
C ARG A 84 2.97 -2.66 -21.87
N ALA A 85 1.78 -2.93 -22.42
CA ALA A 85 1.47 -2.66 -23.83
C ALA A 85 1.44 -1.16 -24.17
N ASN A 86 1.19 -0.31 -23.18
CA ASN A 86 0.99 1.14 -23.36
C ASN A 86 2.04 2.00 -22.63
N ILE A 87 3.16 1.41 -22.23
CA ILE A 87 4.14 2.07 -21.34
C ILE A 87 4.67 3.40 -21.90
N GLY A 88 4.73 3.54 -23.23
CA GLY A 88 5.16 4.79 -23.88
C GLY A 88 4.20 5.97 -23.69
N ARG A 89 2.96 5.72 -23.26
CA ARG A 89 1.97 6.77 -22.90
C ARG A 89 1.85 6.98 -21.40
N ALA A 90 2.43 6.10 -20.59
CA ALA A 90 2.31 6.16 -19.14
C ALA A 90 3.26 7.21 -18.55
N THR A 91 2.82 7.91 -17.51
CA THR A 91 3.64 8.87 -16.77
C THR A 91 4.15 8.24 -15.49
N ALA A 92 5.45 8.41 -15.20
CA ALA A 92 6.07 7.89 -13.99
C ALA A 92 6.02 8.93 -12.85
N HIS A 93 5.54 8.51 -11.69
CA HIS A 93 5.49 9.31 -10.47
C HIS A 93 6.30 8.62 -9.38
N ARG A 94 7.08 9.40 -8.63
CA ARG A 94 7.90 8.90 -7.54
C ARG A 94 7.29 9.29 -6.21
N PHE A 95 6.97 8.31 -5.39
CA PHE A 95 6.40 8.47 -4.05
C PHE A 95 7.33 7.89 -2.99
N LYS A 96 7.19 8.35 -1.74
CA LYS A 96 7.80 7.70 -0.57
C LYS A 96 6.89 6.63 0.01
#